data_AF-A0A949PEQ7-F1
#
_entry.id   AF-A0A949PEQ7-F1
#
_cell.length_a   1.000
_cell.length_b   1.000
_cell.length_c   1.000
_cell.angle_alpha   90.00
_cell.angle_beta   90.00
_cell.angle_gamma   90.00
#
_symmetry.space_group_name_H-M   'P 1'
#
loop_
_entity.id
_entity.type
_entity.pdbx_description
1 polymer ?
#
loop_
_entity_poly.entity_id
_entity_poly.type
_entity_poly.pdbx_seq_one_letter_code
_entity_poly.pdbx_strand_id
1 'polypeptide(L)'
;MFPSSHKSKQYLLLALKIFILGFTFSYIYIKLSKNESQQYQEIIFEALSKNNDVFGYITLFILLAFANWFFEILKWKELVSTLQKISFLTSLKQSLSALTVSLSTPNRIGDYGAKALYFKKELRKQVLLLNLFSNTAQMGMTILFGVFGLIYVAFTYAIEYSLIKVIG
;
A
#
# COMPACT_ATOMS: atom_id res chain seq x y z
N MET A 1 -11.92 -18.75 38.65
CA MET A 1 -11.88 -17.80 37.52
C MET A 1 -10.46 -17.79 36.98
N PHE A 2 -10.17 -18.61 35.96
CA PHE A 2 -8.80 -18.77 35.45
C PHE A 2 -8.34 -17.44 34.82
N PRO A 3 -7.13 -16.94 35.16
CA PRO A 3 -6.65 -15.69 34.59
C PRO A 3 -6.35 -15.97 33.10
N SER A 4 -7.13 -15.36 32.21
CA SER A 4 -6.91 -15.44 30.77
C SER A 4 -5.55 -14.84 30.44
N SER A 5 -4.54 -15.69 30.41
CA SER A 5 -3.13 -15.34 30.23
C SER A 5 -2.95 -14.63 28.88
N HIS A 6 -2.48 -13.39 28.94
CA HIS A 6 -2.21 -12.50 27.80
C HIS A 6 -1.32 -13.17 26.71
N LYS A 7 -0.54 -14.19 27.11
CA LYS A 7 0.33 -15.00 26.23
C LYS A 7 -0.45 -15.92 25.29
N SER A 8 -1.57 -16.52 25.73
CA SER A 8 -2.34 -17.45 24.90
C SER A 8 -2.99 -16.75 23.69
N LYS A 9 -3.45 -15.50 23.87
CA LYS A 9 -3.95 -14.67 22.76
C LYS A 9 -2.85 -14.34 21.75
N GLN A 10 -1.62 -14.11 22.22
CA GLN A 10 -0.47 -13.81 21.37
C GLN A 10 -0.03 -15.02 20.53
N TYR A 11 0.01 -16.23 21.12
CA TYR A 11 0.30 -17.46 20.38
C TYR A 11 -0.81 -17.82 19.38
N LEU A 12 -2.08 -17.61 19.74
CA LEU A 12 -3.20 -17.84 18.84
C LEU A 12 -3.18 -16.89 17.65
N LEU A 13 -2.90 -15.60 17.86
CA LEU A 13 -2.72 -14.62 16.79
C LEU A 13 -1.53 -14.94 15.89
N LEU A 14 -0.43 -15.44 16.45
CA LEU A 14 0.74 -15.86 15.68
C LEU A 14 0.41 -17.10 14.83
N ALA A 15 -0.24 -18.10 15.42
CA ALA A 15 -0.68 -19.31 14.71
C ALA A 15 -1.66 -18.97 13.58
N LEU A 16 -2.60 -18.05 13.81
CA LEU A 16 -3.53 -17.57 12.79
C LEU A 16 -2.79 -16.87 11.64
N LYS A 17 -1.80 -16.01 11.92
CA LYS A 17 -0.97 -15.39 10.88
C LYS A 17 -0.22 -16.42 10.03
N ILE A 18 0.38 -17.43 10.67
CA ILE A 18 1.10 -18.51 9.98
C ILE A 18 0.13 -19.36 9.15
N PHE A 19 -1.05 -19.66 9.68
CA PHE A 19 -2.09 -20.41 8.97
C PHE A 19 -2.58 -19.66 7.74
N ILE A 20 -2.92 -18.36 7.87
CA ILE A 20 -3.33 -17.52 6.73
C ILE A 20 -2.22 -17.49 5.68
N LEU A 21 -0.96 -17.30 6.10
CA LEU A 21 0.18 -17.29 5.19
C LEU A 21 0.32 -18.63 4.44
N GLY A 22 0.29 -19.75 5.17
CA GLY A 22 0.34 -21.09 4.59
C GLY A 22 -0.81 -21.36 3.63
N PHE A 23 -2.04 -21.00 4.02
CA PHE A 23 -3.22 -21.12 3.17
C PHE A 23 -3.08 -20.28 1.90
N THR A 24 -2.61 -19.02 1.99
CA THR A 24 -2.38 -18.18 0.81
C THR A 24 -1.30 -18.77 -0.11
N PHE A 25 -0.19 -19.26 0.43
CA PHE A 25 0.85 -19.91 -0.38
C PHE A 25 0.36 -21.20 -1.04
N SER A 26 -0.36 -22.06 -0.31
CA SER A 26 -0.96 -23.28 -0.86
C SER A 26 -1.99 -22.96 -1.94
N TYR A 27 -2.84 -21.95 -1.73
CA TYR A 27 -3.81 -21.50 -2.73
C TYR A 27 -3.13 -20.96 -3.99
N ILE A 28 -2.11 -20.10 -3.83
CA ILE A 28 -1.29 -19.60 -4.93
C ILE A 28 -0.63 -20.77 -5.67
N TYR A 29 -0.01 -21.70 -4.96
CA TYR A 29 0.64 -22.88 -5.55
C TYR A 29 -0.34 -23.75 -6.33
N ILE A 30 -1.51 -24.08 -5.76
CA ILE A 30 -2.56 -24.85 -6.44
C ILE A 30 -3.04 -24.10 -7.68
N LYS A 31 -3.21 -22.77 -7.60
CA LYS A 31 -3.68 -21.96 -8.73
C LYS A 31 -2.64 -21.86 -9.85
N LEU A 32 -1.36 -21.73 -9.52
CA LEU A 32 -0.25 -21.75 -10.49
C LEU A 32 0.03 -23.15 -11.06
N SER A 33 -0.21 -24.22 -10.30
CA SER A 33 0.05 -25.59 -10.73
C SER A 33 -1.14 -26.23 -11.48
N LYS A 34 -2.37 -25.76 -11.25
CA LYS A 34 -3.57 -26.20 -11.97
C LYS A 34 -3.83 -25.40 -13.24
N ASN A 35 -3.46 -24.12 -13.28
CA ASN A 35 -3.50 -23.36 -14.53
C ASN A 35 -2.30 -23.78 -15.37
N GLU A 36 -2.57 -24.28 -16.58
CA GLU A 36 -1.54 -24.67 -17.52
C GLU A 36 -0.52 -23.53 -17.66
N SER A 37 0.72 -23.79 -17.28
CA SER A 37 1.86 -22.85 -17.38
C SER A 37 2.01 -22.25 -18.78
N GLN A 38 1.44 -22.91 -19.78
CA GLN A 38 1.36 -22.51 -21.18
C GLN A 38 0.53 -21.23 -21.39
N GLN A 39 -0.58 -21.05 -20.67
CA GLN A 39 -1.44 -19.88 -20.83
C GLN A 39 -0.76 -18.58 -20.34
N TYR A 40 0.06 -18.65 -19.28
CA TYR A 40 0.82 -17.49 -18.80
C TYR A 40 1.96 -17.12 -19.74
N GLN A 41 2.65 -18.11 -20.30
CA GLN A 41 3.71 -17.86 -21.27
C GLN A 41 3.15 -17.26 -22.56
N GLU A 42 1.99 -17.73 -23.03
CA GLU A 42 1.29 -17.16 -24.18
C GLU A 42 0.80 -15.73 -23.92
N ILE A 43 0.22 -15.43 -22.76
CA ILE A 43 -0.20 -14.06 -22.41
C ILE A 43 1.00 -13.10 -22.33
N ILE A 44 2.11 -13.52 -21.72
CA ILE A 44 3.32 -12.69 -21.60
C ILE A 44 3.97 -12.49 -22.97
N PHE A 45 4.06 -13.54 -23.78
CA PHE A 45 4.60 -13.46 -25.14
C PHE A 45 3.71 -12.61 -26.05
N GLU A 46 2.39 -12.76 -25.99
CA GLU A 46 1.46 -11.95 -26.77
C GLU A 46 1.46 -10.48 -26.32
N ALA A 47 1.53 -10.22 -25.01
CA ALA A 47 1.70 -8.87 -24.49
C ALA A 47 3.02 -8.24 -24.97
N LEU A 48 4.15 -8.94 -24.85
CA LEU A 48 5.47 -8.40 -25.19
C LEU A 48 5.77 -8.35 -26.70
N SER A 49 5.24 -9.27 -27.50
CA SER A 49 5.58 -9.41 -28.93
C SER A 49 4.57 -8.76 -29.87
N LYS A 50 3.32 -8.56 -29.46
CA LYS A 50 2.23 -8.12 -30.35
C LYS A 50 1.74 -6.69 -30.07
N ASN A 51 1.96 -6.18 -28.85
CA ASN A 51 1.51 -4.84 -28.46
C ASN A 51 2.69 -3.89 -28.26
N ASN A 52 2.89 -2.96 -29.20
CA ASN A 52 3.83 -1.84 -29.04
C ASN A 52 3.49 -0.95 -27.82
N ASP A 53 2.26 -1.03 -27.30
CA ASP A 53 1.79 -0.24 -26.18
C ASP A 53 2.26 -0.72 -24.80
N VAL A 54 2.84 -1.93 -24.68
CA VAL A 54 3.36 -2.41 -23.39
C VAL A 54 4.44 -1.49 -22.84
N PHE A 55 5.34 -1.00 -23.70
CA PHE A 55 6.32 0.02 -23.31
C PHE A 55 5.65 1.33 -22.89
N GLY A 56 4.55 1.70 -23.54
CA GLY A 56 3.74 2.86 -23.16
C GLY A 56 3.14 2.72 -21.76
N TYR A 57 2.54 1.58 -21.44
CA TYR A 57 1.97 1.31 -20.11
C TYR A 57 3.03 1.24 -19.02
N ILE A 58 4.18 0.61 -19.28
CA ILE A 58 5.30 0.59 -18.33
C ILE A 58 5.83 2.01 -18.08
N THR A 59 5.99 2.80 -19.15
CA THR A 59 6.42 4.19 -19.03
C THR A 59 5.42 5.02 -18.22
N LEU A 60 4.13 4.86 -18.50
CA LEU A 60 3.06 5.53 -17.75
C LEU A 60 3.07 5.11 -16.27
N PHE A 61 3.22 3.82 -15.97
CA PHE A 61 3.31 3.32 -14.61
C PHE A 61 4.49 3.94 -13.85
N ILE A 62 5.68 3.96 -14.47
CA ILE A 62 6.87 4.58 -13.87
C ILE A 62 6.62 6.07 -13.63
N LEU A 63 6.04 6.78 -14.61
CA LEU A 63 5.71 8.20 -14.48
C LEU A 63 4.73 8.45 -13.32
N LEU A 64 3.67 7.66 -13.22
CA LEU A 64 2.70 7.73 -12.12
C LEU A 64 3.36 7.45 -10.76
N ALA A 65 4.29 6.50 -10.69
CA ALA A 65 5.03 6.21 -9.46
C ALA A 65 5.92 7.40 -9.04
N PHE A 66 6.65 8.00 -9.99
CA PHE A 66 7.44 9.21 -9.74
C PHE A 66 6.56 10.40 -9.34
N ALA A 67 5.44 10.60 -10.02
CA ALA A 67 4.47 11.64 -9.67
C ALA A 67 3.93 11.45 -8.25
N ASN A 68 3.61 10.21 -7.86
CA ASN A 68 3.16 9.90 -6.51
C ASN A 68 4.23 10.27 -5.45
N TRP A 69 5.49 9.88 -5.65
CA TRP A 69 6.57 10.27 -4.72
C TRP A 69 6.80 11.77 -4.70
N PHE A 70 6.71 12.44 -5.85
CA PHE A 70 6.82 13.89 -5.94
C PHE A 70 5.73 14.59 -5.12
N PHE A 71 4.47 14.17 -5.25
CA PHE A 71 3.37 14.70 -4.44
C PHE A 71 3.53 14.39 -2.96
N GLU A 72 4.06 13.22 -2.60
CA GLU A 72 4.35 12.88 -1.21
C GLU A 72 5.40 13.80 -0.59
N ILE A 73 6.45 14.16 -1.36
CA ILE A 73 7.49 15.11 -0.95
C ILE A 73 6.93 16.52 -0.77
N LEU A 74 6.05 16.97 -1.69
CA LEU A 74 5.39 18.27 -1.59
C LEU A 74 4.44 18.34 -0.40
N LYS A 75 3.60 17.31 -0.23
CA LYS A 75 2.70 17.15 0.91
C LYS A 75 3.49 17.23 2.21
N TRP A 76 4.62 16.53 2.29
CA TRP A 76 5.49 16.54 3.47
C TRP A 76 6.07 17.93 3.77
N LYS A 77 6.59 18.61 2.74
CA LYS A 77 7.10 19.98 2.87
C LYS A 77 6.04 20.91 3.43
N GLU A 78 4.82 20.86 2.87
CA GLU A 78 3.73 21.74 3.25
C GLU A 78 3.28 21.49 4.69
N LEU A 79 3.08 20.22 5.06
CA LEU A 79 2.71 19.83 6.42
C LEU A 79 3.72 20.35 7.44
N VAL A 80 5.00 20.02 7.24
CA VAL A 80 6.05 20.40 8.18
C VAL A 80 6.25 21.91 8.25
N SER A 81 5.96 22.65 7.18
CA SER A 81 6.13 24.12 7.17
C SER A 81 5.34 24.84 8.27
N THR A 82 4.28 24.21 8.77
CA THR A 82 3.48 24.69 9.93
C THR A 82 4.26 24.65 11.25
N LEU A 83 5.26 23.78 11.37
CA LEU A 83 6.11 23.61 12.55
C LEU A 83 7.49 24.23 12.34
N GLN A 84 8.09 23.99 11.17
CA GLN A 84 9.41 24.46 10.80
C GLN A 84 9.50 24.62 9.29
N LYS A 85 9.87 25.82 8.81
CA LYS A 85 10.10 26.03 7.38
C LYS A 85 11.27 25.17 6.90
N ILE A 86 11.02 24.30 5.92
CA ILE A 86 12.03 23.46 5.27
C ILE A 86 12.04 23.69 3.76
N SER A 87 13.22 23.52 3.16
CA SER A 87 13.36 23.56 1.70
C SER A 87 12.81 22.29 1.04
N PHE A 88 12.51 22.35 -0.26
CA PHE A 88 12.12 21.17 -1.02
C PHE A 88 13.20 20.07 -1.03
N LEU A 89 14.48 20.44 -1.12
CA LEU A 89 15.58 19.47 -1.04
C LEU A 89 15.64 18.78 0.33
N THR A 90 15.32 19.52 1.40
CA THR A 90 15.22 18.96 2.75
C THR A 90 14.06 17.98 2.84
N SER A 91 12.86 18.34 2.34
CA SER A 91 11.70 17.44 2.37
C SER A 91 11.90 16.20 1.52
N LEU A 92 12.61 16.32 0.38
CA LEU A 92 12.99 15.21 -0.49
C LEU A 92 13.90 14.22 0.24
N LYS A 93 14.97 14.71 0.88
CA LYS A 93 15.89 13.88 1.67
C LYS A 93 15.17 13.16 2.81
N GLN A 94 14.31 13.88 3.54
CA GLN A 94 13.55 13.32 4.65
C GLN A 94 12.57 12.23 4.17
N SER A 95 11.87 12.47 3.07
CA SER A 95 10.87 11.52 2.54
C SER A 95 11.52 10.27 1.96
N LEU A 96 12.60 10.40 1.20
CA LEU A 96 13.31 9.25 0.64
C LEU A 96 13.99 8.41 1.73
N SER A 97 14.65 9.06 2.69
CA SER A 97 15.25 8.35 3.83
C SER A 97 14.20 7.61 4.65
N ALA A 98 13.07 8.27 4.93
CA ALA A 98 11.96 7.64 5.63
C ALA A 98 11.34 6.48 4.86
N LEU A 99 11.24 6.59 3.53
CA LEU A 99 10.80 5.49 2.69
C LEU A 99 11.75 4.29 2.81
N THR A 100 13.06 4.51 2.76
CA THR A 100 14.05 3.44 2.96
C THR A 100 13.89 2.75 4.31
N VAL A 101 13.73 3.51 5.40
CA VAL A 101 13.51 2.94 6.74
C VAL A 101 12.16 2.21 6.83
N SER A 102 11.15 2.69 6.11
CA SER A 102 9.83 2.07 6.06
C SER A 102 9.83 0.71 5.40
N LEU A 103 10.66 0.50 4.39
CA LEU A 103 10.80 -0.78 3.70
C LEU A 103 11.45 -1.84 4.60
N SER A 104 12.39 -1.41 5.45
CA SER A 104 13.07 -2.29 6.41
C SER A 104 12.24 -2.58 7.67
N THR A 105 11.13 -1.86 7.89
CA THR A 105 10.31 -2.01 9.10
C THR A 105 8.94 -2.60 8.78
N PRO A 106 8.40 -3.47 9.65
CA PRO A 106 7.09 -4.05 9.44
C PRO A 106 6.01 -2.97 9.45
N ASN A 107 4.99 -3.13 8.59
CA ASN A 107 3.85 -2.22 8.46
C ASN A 107 4.22 -0.75 8.16
N ARG A 108 5.37 -0.51 7.49
CA ARG A 108 5.86 0.84 7.12
C ARG A 108 5.90 1.83 8.30
N ILE A 109 6.03 1.34 9.54
CA ILE A 109 6.04 2.16 10.75
C ILE A 109 7.28 3.08 10.78
N GLY A 110 8.35 2.66 10.10
CA GLY A 110 9.58 3.41 9.94
C GLY A 110 9.40 4.81 9.34
N ASP A 111 8.36 5.06 8.53
CA ASP A 111 8.14 6.38 7.90
C ASP A 111 7.96 7.47 8.96
N TYR A 112 7.08 7.16 9.92
CA TYR A 112 6.73 8.05 11.02
C TYR A 112 7.96 8.35 11.88
N GLY A 113 8.66 7.29 12.30
CA GLY A 113 9.84 7.40 13.15
C GLY A 113 10.97 8.17 12.46
N ALA A 114 11.33 7.78 11.24
CA ALA A 114 12.42 8.37 10.49
C ALA A 114 12.20 9.86 10.22
N LYS A 115 11.00 10.27 9.78
CA LYS A 115 10.66 11.68 9.58
C LYS A 115 10.77 12.48 10.88
N ALA A 116 10.31 11.94 12.00
CA ALA A 116 10.37 12.62 13.29
C ALA A 116 11.81 12.82 13.80
N LEU A 117 12.73 11.91 13.49
CA LEU A 117 14.13 12.01 13.96
C LEU A 117 14.88 13.23 13.40
N TYR A 118 14.45 13.75 12.25
CA TYR A 118 15.02 14.97 11.65
C TYR A 118 14.68 16.26 12.40
N PHE A 119 13.79 16.22 13.40
CA PHE A 119 13.36 17.40 14.17
C PHE A 119 13.86 17.35 15.61
N LYS A 120 13.90 18.54 16.24
CA LYS A 120 14.19 18.71 17.67
C LYS A 120 13.22 17.88 18.51
N LYS A 121 13.68 17.35 19.64
CA LYS A 121 12.94 16.41 20.52
C LYS A 121 11.54 16.90 20.89
N GLU A 122 11.41 18.21 21.11
CA GLU A 122 10.15 18.90 21.43
C GLU A 122 9.10 18.79 20.32
N LEU A 123 9.52 18.87 19.05
CA LEU A 123 8.64 18.83 17.88
C LEU A 123 8.34 17.42 17.41
N ARG A 124 9.14 16.40 17.77
CA ARG A 124 9.02 15.03 17.25
C ARG A 124 7.63 14.44 17.41
N LYS A 125 6.99 14.65 18.57
CA LYS A 125 5.63 14.15 18.84
C LYS A 125 4.61 14.81 17.91
N GLN A 126 4.71 16.13 17.71
CA GLN A 126 3.83 16.86 16.81
C GLN A 126 4.02 16.39 15.36
N VAL A 127 5.27 16.21 14.93
CA VAL A 127 5.63 15.72 13.59
C VAL A 127 5.08 14.30 13.35
N LEU A 128 5.19 13.41 14.34
CA LEU A 128 4.60 12.06 14.27
C LEU A 128 3.08 12.09 14.06
N LEU A 129 2.39 12.89 14.88
CA LEU A 129 0.93 13.03 14.81
C LEU A 129 0.48 13.67 13.50
N LEU A 130 1.21 14.68 13.04
CA LEU A 130 0.92 15.38 11.79
C LEU A 130 1.05 14.43 10.59
N ASN A 131 2.10 13.59 10.56
CA ASN A 131 2.27 12.57 9.51
C ASN A 131 1.16 11.50 9.56
N LEU A 132 0.77 11.07 10.76
CA LEU A 132 -0.33 10.10 10.95
C LEU A 132 -1.66 10.65 10.46
N PHE A 133 -1.99 11.89 10.82
CA PHE A 133 -3.21 12.54 10.37
C PHE A 133 -3.24 12.68 8.85
N SER A 134 -2.14 13.15 8.25
CA SER A 134 -1.98 13.25 6.80
C SER A 134 -2.19 11.92 6.08
N ASN A 135 -1.58 10.84 6.56
CA ASN A 135 -1.71 9.52 5.93
C ASN A 135 -3.12 8.94 6.10
N THR A 136 -3.78 9.24 7.22
CA THR A 136 -5.18 8.86 7.45
C THR A 136 -6.11 9.62 6.50
N ALA A 137 -5.89 10.92 6.34
CA ALA A 137 -6.65 11.74 5.39
C ALA A 137 -6.45 11.24 3.95
N GLN A 138 -5.22 10.89 3.55
CA GLN A 138 -4.94 10.30 2.24
C GLN A 138 -5.71 8.99 2.03
N MET A 139 -5.69 8.08 3.02
CA MET A 139 -6.46 6.84 2.95
C MET A 139 -7.97 7.11 2.85
N GLY A 140 -8.47 8.09 3.59
CA GLY A 140 -9.85 8.55 3.50
C GLY A 140 -10.22 8.98 2.09
N MET A 141 -9.39 9.80 1.45
CA MET A 141 -9.60 10.20 0.05
C MET A 141 -9.55 9.00 -0.91
N THR A 142 -8.63 8.06 -0.70
CA THR A 142 -8.55 6.83 -1.51
C THR A 142 -9.84 6.01 -1.41
N ILE A 143 -10.38 5.84 -0.20
CA ILE A 143 -11.64 5.12 0.02
C ILE A 143 -12.79 5.86 -0.65
N LEU A 144 -12.88 7.18 -0.47
CA LEU A 144 -13.93 8.00 -1.08
C LEU A 144 -13.95 7.85 -2.61
N PHE A 145 -12.82 8.08 -3.27
CA PHE A 145 -12.72 7.91 -4.72
C PHE A 145 -12.92 6.47 -5.17
N GLY A 146 -12.45 5.49 -4.36
CA GLY A 146 -12.70 4.08 -4.62
C GLY A 146 -14.19 3.72 -4.62
N VAL A 147 -14.95 4.24 -3.65
CA VAL A 147 -16.40 4.06 -3.58
C VAL A 147 -17.09 4.69 -4.79
N PHE A 148 -16.72 5.91 -5.17
CA PHE A 148 -17.26 6.54 -6.38
C PHE A 148 -16.95 5.71 -7.65
N GLY A 149 -15.74 5.19 -7.77
CA GLY A 149 -15.36 4.32 -8.88
C GLY A 149 -16.16 3.02 -8.92
N LEU A 150 -16.37 2.37 -7.76
CA LEU A 150 -17.20 1.17 -7.66
C LEU A 150 -18.66 1.44 -8.03
N ILE A 151 -19.21 2.55 -7.58
CA ILE A 151 -20.57 2.98 -7.93
C ILE A 151 -20.68 3.22 -9.44
N TYR A 152 -19.74 3.94 -10.04
CA TYR A 152 -19.70 4.19 -11.47
C TYR A 152 -19.67 2.89 -12.29
N VAL A 153 -18.80 1.94 -11.90
CA VAL A 153 -18.71 0.63 -12.55
C VAL A 153 -20.00 -0.17 -12.38
N ALA A 154 -20.60 -0.16 -11.19
CA ALA A 154 -21.85 -0.88 -10.92
C ALA A 154 -23.00 -0.36 -11.81
N PHE A 155 -23.11 0.96 -11.98
CA PHE A 155 -24.13 1.56 -12.86
C PHE A 155 -23.85 1.38 -14.35
N THR A 156 -22.58 1.39 -14.75
CA THR A 156 -22.19 1.33 -16.17
C THR A 156 -22.23 -0.10 -16.71
N TYR A 157 -21.75 -1.06 -15.92
CA TYR A 157 -21.53 -2.44 -16.38
C TYR A 157 -22.56 -3.45 -15.87
N ALA A 158 -23.63 -3.00 -15.20
CA ALA A 158 -24.70 -3.84 -14.66
C ALA A 158 -24.16 -5.17 -14.11
N ILE A 159 -23.16 -5.07 -13.21
CA ILE A 159 -22.44 -6.25 -12.72
C ILE A 159 -23.47 -7.19 -12.11
N GLU A 160 -23.73 -8.32 -12.79
CA GLU A 160 -24.45 -9.44 -12.20
C GLU A 160 -23.65 -9.83 -10.95
N TYR A 161 -24.13 -9.42 -9.78
CA TYR A 161 -23.55 -9.82 -8.52
C TYR A 161 -23.64 -11.34 -8.48
N SER A 162 -22.52 -12.00 -8.78
CA SER A 162 -22.28 -13.45 -8.72
C SER A 162 -22.38 -13.98 -7.27
N LEU A 163 -23.28 -13.45 -6.46
CA LEU A 163 -23.60 -13.99 -5.15
C LEU A 163 -24.48 -15.25 -5.27
N ILE A 164 -25.23 -15.41 -6.38
CA ILE A 164 -26.15 -16.54 -6.58
C ILE A 164 -25.45 -17.79 -7.15
N LYS A 165 -24.34 -17.65 -7.90
CA LYS A 165 -23.62 -18.78 -8.51
C LYS A 165 -22.68 -19.57 -7.58
N VAL A 166 -22.52 -19.14 -6.33
CA VAL A 166 -21.65 -19.82 -5.35
C VAL A 166 -22.44 -20.80 -4.47
N ILE A 167 -23.78 -20.75 -4.50
CA ILE A 167 -24.67 -21.61 -3.69
C ILE A 167 -25.56 -22.53 -4.56
N GLY A 168 -25.49 -22.42 -5.90
CA GLY A 168 -26.23 -23.26 -6.84
C GLY A 168 -25.38 -24.34 -7.48
#